data_AF-A0A4R9LWU5-F1
#
_entry.id   AF-A0A4R9LWU5-F1
#
_cell.length_a   1.000
_cell.length_b   1.000
_cell.length_c   1.000
_cell.angle_alpha   90.00
_cell.angle_beta   90.00
_cell.angle_gamma   90.00
#
_symmetry.space_group_name_H-M   'P 1'
#
loop_
_entity.id
_entity.type
_entity.pdbx_description
1 polymer ?
#
loop_
_entity_poly.entity_id
_entity_poly.type
_entity_poly.pdbx_seq_one_letter_code
_entity_poly.pdbx_strand_id
1 'polypeptide(L)'
;MKARVLILLFISSFLIQLPISADCISEEDSFVFRMKIKEGKFKEASDDLEVLSSRCPENAKLELLETELWIDQGEELYKNKQFKSAFPFFKNAYARWRTNPLVKQRYNELSDKILTDEPITVTKRVVTIQEKIELPIATENQNDWEEKVRLFSKLDILEERIWILTLIVGILISLNLVFAVGILVRYLSRVLKR
;
A
#
# COMPACT_ATOMS: atom_id res chain seq x y z
N MET A 1 -25.35 37.41 -19.90
CA MET A 1 -23.91 37.30 -19.55
C MET A 1 -23.66 37.00 -18.07
N LYS A 2 -24.36 37.68 -17.14
CA LYS A 2 -24.15 37.55 -15.68
C LYS A 2 -24.36 36.13 -15.10
N ALA A 3 -25.39 35.41 -15.55
CA ALA A 3 -25.72 34.07 -15.05
C ALA A 3 -24.66 33.00 -15.42
N ARG A 4 -24.09 33.08 -16.64
CA ARG A 4 -23.05 32.13 -17.08
C ARG A 4 -21.75 32.30 -16.30
N VAL A 5 -21.41 33.54 -15.92
CA VAL A 5 -20.24 33.83 -15.08
C VAL A 5 -20.43 33.33 -13.65
N LEU A 6 -21.64 33.50 -13.08
CA LEU A 6 -21.98 32.96 -11.76
C LEU A 6 -21.93 31.43 -11.72
N ILE A 7 -22.42 30.75 -12.76
CA ILE A 7 -22.36 29.29 -12.87
C ILE A 7 -20.91 28.80 -12.94
N LEU A 8 -20.05 29.47 -13.71
CA LEU A 8 -18.63 29.11 -13.80
C LEU A 8 -17.88 29.31 -12.47
N LEU A 9 -18.19 30.36 -11.72
CA LEU A 9 -17.64 30.61 -10.39
C LEU A 9 -18.12 29.57 -9.36
N PHE A 10 -19.38 29.14 -9.46
CA PHE A 10 -19.94 28.13 -8.57
C PHE A 10 -19.28 26.75 -8.82
N ILE A 11 -19.09 26.38 -10.09
CA ILE A 11 -18.40 25.15 -10.47
C ILE A 11 -16.92 25.20 -10.04
N SER A 12 -16.22 26.32 -10.20
CA SER A 12 -14.83 26.41 -9.76
C SER A 12 -14.69 26.36 -8.23
N SER A 13 -15.64 26.92 -7.49
CA SER A 13 -15.66 26.86 -6.03
C SER A 13 -15.91 25.44 -5.51
N PHE A 14 -16.71 24.64 -6.23
CA PHE A 14 -17.01 23.25 -5.86
C PHE A 14 -15.80 22.32 -6.09
N LEU A 15 -15.00 22.59 -7.13
CA LEU A 15 -13.81 21.79 -7.46
C LEU A 15 -12.66 21.96 -6.46
N ILE A 16 -12.63 23.05 -5.68
CA ILE A 16 -11.56 23.32 -4.68
C ILE A 16 -11.83 22.58 -3.35
N GLN A 17 -13.06 22.10 -3.13
CA GLN A 17 -13.46 21.46 -1.86
C GLN A 17 -13.16 19.96 -1.79
N LEU A 18 -12.56 19.36 -2.82
CA LEU A 18 -12.14 17.97 -2.74
C LEU A 18 -10.97 17.87 -1.75
N PRO A 19 -11.12 17.16 -0.61
CA PRO A 19 -9.98 16.92 0.27
C PRO A 19 -8.97 16.09 -0.52
N ILE A 20 -7.83 16.70 -0.83
CA ILE A 20 -6.66 15.96 -1.30
C ILE A 20 -6.12 15.25 -0.08
N SER A 21 -6.62 14.04 0.19
CA SER A 21 -6.03 13.17 1.19
C SER A 21 -4.68 12.72 0.67
N ALA A 22 -3.63 13.43 1.07
CA ALA A 22 -2.27 12.94 0.90
C ALA A 22 -2.09 11.77 1.87
N ASP A 23 -2.01 10.56 1.33
CA ASP A 23 -1.59 9.40 2.13
C ASP A 23 -0.13 9.62 2.54
N CYS A 24 0.14 9.55 3.83
CA CYS A 24 1.46 9.87 4.37
C CYS A 24 2.43 8.69 4.26
N ILE A 25 1.92 7.50 3.89
CA ILE A 25 2.71 6.33 3.54
C ILE A 25 2.66 6.17 2.02
N SER A 26 3.79 6.35 1.36
CA SER A 26 3.86 6.21 -0.10
C SER A 26 3.67 4.74 -0.53
N GLU A 27 3.28 4.54 -1.78
CA GLU A 27 3.23 3.18 -2.35
C GLU A 27 4.62 2.55 -2.44
N GLU A 28 5.66 3.36 -2.68
CA GLU A 28 7.05 2.90 -2.70
C GLU A 28 7.48 2.37 -1.32
N ASP A 29 7.21 3.11 -0.24
CA ASP A 29 7.52 2.65 1.13
C ASP A 29 6.84 1.30 1.42
N SER A 30 5.59 1.16 0.99
CA SER A 30 4.81 -0.07 1.19
C SER A 30 5.35 -1.23 0.35
N PHE A 31 5.82 -0.93 -0.86
CA PHE A 31 6.42 -1.91 -1.75
C PHE A 31 7.75 -2.43 -1.21
N VAL A 32 8.67 -1.53 -0.83
CA VAL A 32 9.98 -1.89 -0.25
C VAL A 32 9.80 -2.72 1.02
N PHE A 33 8.86 -2.32 1.88
CA PHE A 33 8.52 -3.07 3.08
C PHE A 33 8.07 -4.52 2.77
N ARG A 34 7.13 -4.69 1.83
CA ARG A 34 6.63 -6.01 1.42
C ARG A 34 7.73 -6.86 0.76
N MET A 35 8.66 -6.23 0.04
CA MET A 35 9.83 -6.92 -0.51
C MET A 35 10.72 -7.48 0.61
N LYS A 36 11.04 -6.68 1.63
CA LYS A 36 11.86 -7.13 2.78
C LYS A 36 11.22 -8.30 3.53
N ILE A 37 9.91 -8.27 3.74
CA ILE A 37 9.18 -9.38 4.37
C ILE A 37 9.30 -10.67 3.55
N LYS A 38 9.09 -10.58 2.22
CA LYS A 38 9.21 -11.74 1.33
C LYS A 38 10.62 -12.34 1.31
N GLU A 39 11.64 -11.53 1.51
CA GLU A 39 13.04 -11.96 1.63
C GLU A 39 13.38 -12.57 3.00
N GLY A 40 12.45 -12.58 3.96
CA GLY A 40 12.69 -13.04 5.33
C GLY A 40 13.45 -12.02 6.19
N LYS A 41 13.61 -10.78 5.72
CA LYS A 41 14.30 -9.70 6.46
C LYS A 41 13.35 -9.01 7.44
N PHE A 42 12.78 -9.79 8.35
CA PHE A 42 11.73 -9.32 9.27
C PHE A 42 12.20 -8.20 10.21
N LYS A 43 13.47 -8.21 10.59
CA LYS A 43 14.04 -7.15 11.43
C LYS A 43 14.09 -5.81 10.70
N GLU A 44 14.61 -5.80 9.47
CA GLU A 44 14.66 -4.59 8.64
C GLU A 44 13.26 -4.07 8.33
N ALA A 45 12.30 -4.97 8.07
CA ALA A 45 10.90 -4.58 7.88
C ALA A 45 10.28 -3.98 9.14
N SER A 46 10.60 -4.51 10.32
CA SER A 46 10.16 -3.95 11.61
C SER A 46 10.76 -2.56 11.85
N ASP A 47 12.04 -2.36 11.52
CA ASP A 47 12.71 -1.07 11.67
C ASP A 47 12.06 -0.01 10.73
N ASP A 48 11.72 -0.39 9.49
CA ASP A 48 10.98 0.48 8.57
C ASP A 48 9.60 0.87 9.13
N LEU A 49 8.87 -0.07 9.73
CA LEU A 49 7.57 0.21 10.35
C LEU A 49 7.71 1.19 11.52
N GLU A 50 8.76 1.09 12.33
CA GLU A 50 9.00 2.03 13.41
C GLU A 50 9.19 3.46 12.87
N VAL A 51 9.97 3.60 11.79
CA VAL A 51 10.13 4.89 11.09
C VAL A 51 8.80 5.39 10.54
N LEU A 52 8.02 4.54 9.86
CA LEU A 52 6.70 4.90 9.34
C LEU A 52 5.73 5.28 10.45
N SER A 53 5.76 4.57 11.59
CA SER A 53 4.91 4.85 12.75
C SER A 53 5.18 6.22 13.37
N SER A 54 6.46 6.62 13.38
CA SER A 54 6.87 7.94 13.88
C SER A 54 6.45 9.09 12.96
N ARG A 55 6.38 8.82 11.65
CA ARG A 55 5.98 9.80 10.62
C ARG A 55 4.46 9.90 10.47
N CYS A 56 3.78 8.78 10.64
CA CYS A 56 2.37 8.57 10.31
C CYS A 56 1.64 7.82 11.44
N PRO A 57 1.51 8.43 12.64
CA PRO A 57 0.75 7.81 13.70
C PRO A 57 -0.71 7.63 13.26
N GLU A 58 -1.32 6.49 13.62
CA GLU A 58 -2.75 6.21 13.40
C GLU A 58 -3.18 6.10 11.92
N ASN A 59 -2.28 5.73 11.02
CA ASN A 59 -2.62 5.45 9.62
C ASN A 59 -3.12 4.00 9.44
N ALA A 60 -4.28 3.81 8.80
CA ALA A 60 -4.84 2.47 8.53
C ALA A 60 -3.92 1.58 7.66
N LYS A 61 -3.15 2.18 6.76
CA LYS A 61 -2.13 1.50 5.95
C LYS A 61 -0.98 0.99 6.82
N LEU A 62 -0.58 1.74 7.86
CA LEU A 62 0.40 1.28 8.85
C LEU A 62 -0.09 0.03 9.57
N GLU A 63 -1.34 0.04 10.07
CA GLU A 63 -1.93 -1.11 10.75
C GLU A 63 -2.00 -2.35 9.86
N LEU A 64 -2.28 -2.16 8.56
CA LEU A 64 -2.26 -3.23 7.58
C LEU A 64 -0.86 -3.81 7.41
N LEU A 65 0.16 -2.98 7.21
CA LEU A 65 1.55 -3.41 7.05
C LEU A 65 2.08 -4.12 8.31
N GLU A 66 1.77 -3.61 9.51
CA GLU A 66 2.06 -4.30 10.78
C GLU A 66 1.41 -5.69 10.85
N THR A 67 0.16 -5.79 10.39
CA THR A 67 -0.56 -7.06 10.38
C THR A 67 0.06 -8.04 9.39
N GLU A 68 0.47 -7.58 8.20
CA GLU A 68 1.20 -8.39 7.21
C GLU A 68 2.52 -8.92 7.81
N LEU A 69 3.28 -8.07 8.51
CA LEU A 69 4.51 -8.49 9.19
C LEU A 69 4.28 -9.63 10.19
N TRP A 70 3.25 -9.51 11.03
CA TRP A 70 2.92 -10.57 11.98
C TRP A 70 2.53 -11.88 11.31
N ILE A 71 1.78 -11.82 10.20
CA ILE A 71 1.39 -13.01 9.47
C ILE A 71 2.63 -13.75 8.95
N ASP A 72 3.54 -13.04 8.30
CA ASP A 72 4.70 -13.67 7.67
C ASP A 72 5.76 -14.12 8.69
N GLN A 73 5.99 -13.35 9.77
CA GLN A 73 6.82 -13.79 10.90
C GLN A 73 6.25 -15.04 11.57
N GLY A 74 4.94 -15.03 11.84
CA GLY A 74 4.23 -16.17 12.42
C GLY A 74 4.32 -17.41 11.53
N GLU A 75 4.17 -17.23 10.21
CA GLU A 75 4.22 -18.33 9.26
C GLU A 75 5.65 -18.89 9.08
N GLU A 76 6.69 -18.06 9.13
CA GLU A 76 8.08 -18.55 9.15
C GLU A 76 8.35 -19.41 10.38
N LEU A 77 8.00 -18.90 11.57
CA LEU A 77 8.16 -19.65 12.82
C LEU A 77 7.33 -20.93 12.82
N TYR A 78 6.11 -20.88 12.29
CA TYR A 78 5.25 -22.05 12.15
C TYR A 78 5.87 -23.12 11.23
N LYS A 79 6.44 -22.71 10.09
CA LYS A 79 7.17 -23.61 9.18
C LYS A 79 8.38 -24.26 9.86
N ASN A 80 9.03 -23.53 10.75
CA ASN A 80 10.13 -24.03 11.60
C ASN A 80 9.63 -24.85 12.80
N LYS A 81 8.32 -25.09 12.91
CA LYS A 81 7.65 -25.79 14.04
C LYS A 81 7.91 -25.13 15.40
N GLN A 82 8.13 -23.83 15.39
CA GLN A 82 8.25 -23.00 16.58
C GLN A 82 6.86 -22.45 16.93
N PHE A 83 5.95 -23.36 17.30
CA PHE A 83 4.53 -23.04 17.46
C PHE A 83 4.25 -22.10 18.63
N LYS A 84 5.02 -22.21 19.73
CA LYS A 84 4.88 -21.32 20.88
C LYS A 84 5.35 -19.91 20.53
N SER A 85 6.43 -19.79 19.77
CA SER A 85 6.95 -18.51 19.29
C SER A 85 6.09 -17.90 18.18
N ALA A 86 5.47 -18.70 17.32
CA ALA A 86 4.59 -18.25 16.24
C ALA A 86 3.24 -17.70 16.75
N PHE A 87 2.69 -18.30 17.81
CA PHE A 87 1.32 -18.03 18.24
C PHE A 87 1.01 -16.57 18.62
N PRO A 88 1.89 -15.82 19.34
CA PRO A 88 1.66 -14.41 19.62
C PRO A 88 1.43 -13.57 18.35
N PHE A 89 2.15 -13.86 17.26
CA PHE A 89 1.98 -13.17 15.99
C PHE A 89 0.62 -13.45 15.36
N PHE A 90 0.20 -14.73 15.31
CA PHE A 90 -1.13 -15.08 14.82
C PHE A 90 -2.26 -14.55 15.71
N LYS A 91 -2.05 -14.47 17.02
CA LYS A 91 -3.01 -13.88 17.96
C LYS A 91 -3.21 -12.38 17.67
N ASN A 92 -2.11 -11.65 17.48
CA ASN A 92 -2.15 -10.23 17.15
C ASN A 92 -2.78 -10.00 15.77
N ALA A 93 -2.39 -10.78 14.76
CA ALA A 93 -2.97 -10.74 13.43
C ALA A 93 -4.47 -11.07 13.45
N TYR A 94 -4.89 -12.07 14.24
CA TYR A 94 -6.31 -12.45 14.37
C TYR A 94 -7.12 -11.32 15.01
N ALA A 95 -6.58 -10.59 15.98
CA ALA A 95 -7.30 -9.47 16.60
C ALA A 95 -7.69 -8.38 15.57
N ARG A 96 -6.87 -8.16 14.54
CA ARG A 96 -7.08 -7.16 13.49
C ARG A 96 -7.77 -7.73 12.24
N TRP A 97 -7.39 -8.92 11.79
CA TRP A 97 -7.82 -9.49 10.51
C TRP A 97 -8.45 -10.89 10.64
N ARG A 98 -9.52 -10.99 11.44
CA ARG A 98 -10.25 -12.26 11.70
C ARG A 98 -10.77 -12.99 10.45
N THR A 99 -11.01 -12.26 9.35
CA THR A 99 -11.55 -12.82 8.11
C THR A 99 -10.49 -13.42 7.19
N ASN A 100 -9.20 -13.22 7.48
CA ASN A 100 -8.13 -13.85 6.71
C ASN A 100 -8.15 -15.38 6.98
N PRO A 101 -8.26 -16.22 5.94
CA PRO A 101 -8.40 -17.67 6.11
C PRO A 101 -7.15 -18.31 6.75
N LEU A 102 -5.96 -17.86 6.36
CA LEU A 102 -4.69 -18.36 6.94
C LEU A 102 -4.64 -18.03 8.43
N VAL A 103 -4.86 -16.76 8.79
CA VAL A 103 -4.81 -16.31 10.19
C VAL A 103 -5.83 -17.03 11.05
N LYS A 104 -7.07 -17.16 10.57
CA LYS A 104 -8.14 -17.88 11.26
C LYS A 104 -7.77 -19.35 11.47
N GLN A 105 -7.25 -20.01 10.44
CA GLN A 105 -6.82 -21.40 10.53
C GLN A 105 -5.70 -21.57 11.57
N ARG A 106 -4.62 -20.78 11.46
CA ARG A 106 -3.47 -20.84 12.37
C ARG A 106 -3.84 -20.52 13.81
N TYR A 107 -4.67 -19.50 14.02
CA TYR A 107 -5.14 -19.13 15.35
C TYR A 107 -5.92 -20.27 16.01
N ASN A 108 -6.93 -20.82 15.31
CA ASN A 108 -7.75 -21.91 15.85
C ASN A 108 -6.94 -23.20 16.06
N GLU A 109 -5.95 -23.45 15.21
CA GLU A 109 -5.10 -24.63 15.32
C GLU A 109 -4.21 -24.57 16.57
N LEU A 110 -3.74 -23.38 16.94
CA LEU A 110 -2.77 -23.16 18.01
C LEU A 110 -3.42 -22.77 19.35
N SER A 111 -4.62 -22.17 19.37
CA SER A 111 -5.24 -21.62 20.58
C SER A 111 -5.54 -22.65 21.65
N ASP A 112 -5.87 -23.88 21.25
CA ASP A 112 -6.41 -24.91 22.14
C ASP A 112 -5.36 -25.98 22.50
N LYS A 113 -4.10 -25.75 22.14
CA LYS A 113 -3.01 -26.72 22.31
C LYS A 113 -1.97 -26.23 23.30
N ILE A 114 -1.29 -27.17 23.96
CA ILE A 114 -0.06 -26.88 24.69
C ILE A 114 1.06 -26.71 23.66
N LEU A 115 1.51 -25.48 23.47
CA LEU A 115 2.47 -25.13 22.43
C LEU A 115 3.92 -25.33 22.90
N THR A 116 4.71 -25.97 22.05
CA THR A 116 6.14 -26.18 22.24
C THR A 116 6.89 -25.80 20.97
N ASP A 117 8.10 -25.28 21.12
CA ASP A 117 8.99 -25.01 20.00
C ASP A 117 9.94 -26.20 19.80
N GLU A 118 10.02 -26.72 18.58
CA GLU A 118 11.08 -27.67 18.22
C GLU A 118 12.42 -26.91 18.12
N PRO A 119 13.54 -27.45 18.64
CA PRO A 119 14.84 -26.85 18.44
C PRO A 119 15.18 -26.88 16.94
N ILE A 120 15.66 -25.75 16.42
CA ILE A 120 16.10 -25.64 15.03
C ILE A 120 17.31 -26.56 14.87
N THR A 121 17.09 -27.81 14.48
CA THR A 121 18.16 -28.69 14.05
C THR A 121 18.62 -28.17 12.70
N VAL A 122 19.71 -27.40 12.69
CA VAL A 122 20.45 -27.06 11.46
C VAL A 122 21.13 -28.33 10.96
N THR A 123 20.35 -29.33 10.58
CA THR A 123 20.86 -30.46 9.82
C THR A 123 20.97 -29.96 8.40
N LYS A 124 22.18 -29.54 8.01
CA LYS A 124 22.58 -29.31 6.62
C LYS A 124 22.41 -30.65 5.87
N ARG A 125 21.18 -31.00 5.49
CA ARG A 125 20.87 -32.19 4.71
C ARG A 125 21.29 -31.91 3.28
N VAL A 126 22.52 -32.30 2.93
CA VAL A 126 22.78 -32.77 1.58
C VAL A 126 22.07 -34.12 1.48
N VAL A 127 20.86 -34.13 0.93
CA VAL A 127 20.15 -35.38 0.59
C VAL A 127 19.79 -35.32 -0.89
N THR A 128 20.64 -35.94 -1.69
CA THR A 128 20.29 -36.45 -3.01
C THR A 128 19.44 -37.70 -2.79
N ILE A 129 18.11 -37.62 -2.83
CA ILE A 129 17.23 -38.77 -3.09
C ILE A 129 16.03 -38.29 -3.91
N GLN A 130 15.98 -38.75 -5.16
CA GLN A 130 14.78 -38.86 -5.97
C GLN A 130 13.79 -39.78 -5.26
N GLU A 131 12.67 -39.26 -4.77
CA GLU A 131 11.45 -40.05 -4.68
C GLU A 131 10.23 -39.14 -4.81
N LYS A 132 9.41 -39.49 -5.81
CA LYS A 132 8.19 -38.85 -6.23
C LYS A 132 7.14 -38.94 -5.13
N ILE A 133 6.91 -37.85 -4.40
CA ILE A 133 5.68 -37.65 -3.62
C ILE A 133 5.00 -36.40 -4.18
N GLU A 134 4.00 -36.62 -5.03
CA GLU A 134 3.09 -35.59 -5.52
C GLU A 134 2.14 -35.20 -4.38
N LEU A 135 2.49 -34.13 -3.65
CA LEU A 135 1.56 -33.28 -2.92
C LEU A 135 1.24 -32.08 -3.83
N PRO A 136 -0.02 -31.58 -3.84
CA PRO A 136 -0.40 -30.49 -4.72
C PRO A 136 0.31 -29.23 -4.26
N ILE A 137 1.42 -28.91 -4.93
CA ILE A 137 2.01 -27.58 -4.92
C ILE A 137 0.92 -26.69 -5.49
N ALA A 138 0.33 -25.83 -4.65
CA ALA A 138 -0.35 -24.65 -5.14
C ALA A 138 0.71 -23.83 -5.86
N THR A 139 0.92 -24.13 -7.15
CA THR A 139 1.75 -23.35 -8.03
C THR A 139 1.02 -22.03 -8.23
N GLU A 140 1.26 -21.08 -7.33
CA GLU A 140 1.14 -19.68 -7.70
C GLU A 140 2.10 -19.51 -8.89
N ASN A 141 1.48 -19.44 -10.05
CA ASN A 141 2.11 -19.57 -11.35
C ASN A 141 3.21 -18.52 -11.44
N GLN A 142 4.45 -18.91 -11.75
CA GLN A 142 5.57 -17.97 -11.93
C GLN A 142 5.22 -16.89 -12.99
N ASN A 143 4.29 -17.23 -13.90
CA ASN A 143 3.73 -16.36 -14.92
C ASN A 143 2.82 -15.24 -14.35
N ASP A 144 2.21 -15.42 -13.17
CA ASP A 144 1.38 -14.41 -12.49
C ASP A 144 2.24 -13.26 -11.94
N TRP A 145 3.44 -13.57 -11.46
CA TRP A 145 4.41 -12.58 -10.98
C TRP A 145 4.98 -11.74 -12.11
N GLU A 146 5.30 -12.36 -13.26
CA GLU A 146 5.74 -11.62 -14.45
C GLU A 146 4.63 -10.73 -15.01
N GLU A 147 3.37 -11.17 -14.95
CA GLU A 147 2.22 -10.36 -15.34
C GLU A 147 2.03 -9.17 -14.38
N LYS A 148 2.12 -9.37 -13.06
CA LYS A 148 2.08 -8.29 -12.05
C LYS A 148 3.20 -7.28 -12.25
N VAL A 149 4.46 -7.71 -12.44
CA VAL A 149 5.60 -6.82 -12.72
C VAL A 149 5.39 -6.04 -14.04
N ARG A 150 4.80 -6.67 -15.05
CA ARG A 150 4.42 -6.00 -16.29
C ARG A 150 3.26 -5.02 -16.12
N LEU A 151 2.35 -5.28 -15.19
CA LEU A 151 1.29 -4.33 -14.82
C LEU A 151 1.87 -3.13 -14.07
N PHE A 152 2.80 -3.32 -13.14
CA PHE A 152 3.48 -2.22 -12.43
C PHE A 152 4.24 -1.30 -13.39
N SER A 153 5.00 -1.85 -14.35
CA SER A 153 5.67 -1.00 -15.35
C SER A 153 4.71 -0.23 -16.25
N LYS A 154 3.47 -0.71 -16.46
CA LYS A 154 2.42 0.07 -17.12
C LYS A 154 1.84 1.17 -16.23
N LEU A 155 1.83 0.99 -14.91
CA LEU A 155 1.43 2.04 -13.97
C LEU A 155 2.44 3.20 -13.96
N ASP A 156 3.75 2.91 -13.98
CA ASP A 156 4.79 3.96 -14.04
C ASP A 156 4.64 4.82 -15.31
N ILE A 157 4.37 4.18 -16.45
CA ILE A 157 4.11 4.87 -17.73
C ILE A 157 2.81 5.69 -17.66
N LEU A 158 1.83 5.28 -16.86
CA LEU A 158 0.61 6.05 -16.63
C LEU A 158 0.86 7.26 -15.72
N GLU A 159 1.72 7.12 -14.71
CA GLU A 159 2.06 8.20 -13.78
C GLU A 159 2.75 9.37 -14.51
N GLU A 160 3.72 9.08 -15.39
CA GLU A 160 4.34 10.11 -16.23
C GLU A 160 3.30 10.83 -17.10
N ARG A 161 2.32 10.10 -17.64
CA ARG A 161 1.23 10.68 -18.46
C ARG A 161 0.28 11.54 -17.63
N ILE A 162 -0.03 11.14 -16.39
CA ILE A 162 -0.85 11.92 -15.46
C ILE A 162 -0.12 13.21 -15.08
N TRP A 163 1.20 13.16 -14.89
CA TRP A 163 2.00 14.34 -14.60
C TRP A 163 2.00 15.34 -15.76
N ILE A 164 2.09 14.86 -17.01
CA ILE A 164 1.97 15.72 -18.20
C ILE A 164 0.56 16.31 -18.31
N LEU A 165 -0.49 15.52 -18.07
CA LEU A 165 -1.87 16.00 -18.12
C LEU A 165 -2.15 17.07 -17.06
N THR A 166 -1.68 16.87 -15.82
CA THR A 166 -1.83 17.86 -14.75
C THR A 166 -1.09 19.15 -15.06
N LEU A 167 0.10 19.09 -15.68
CA LEU A 167 0.84 20.25 -16.15
C LEU A 167 0.07 21.02 -17.26
N ILE A 168 -0.51 20.31 -18.23
CA ILE A 168 -1.34 20.92 -19.28
C ILE A 168 -2.59 21.59 -18.70
N VAL A 169 -3.28 20.93 -17.77
CA VAL A 169 -4.44 21.49 -17.07
C VAL A 169 -4.05 22.73 -16.26
N GLY A 170 -2.91 22.71 -15.57
CA GLY A 170 -2.38 23.86 -14.84
C GLY A 170 -2.08 25.06 -15.76
N ILE A 171 -1.53 24.81 -16.95
CA ILE A 171 -1.31 25.85 -17.97
C ILE A 171 -2.64 26.42 -18.48
N LEU A 172 -3.65 25.58 -18.72
CA LEU A 172 -4.97 26.03 -19.16
C LEU A 172 -5.68 26.88 -18.09
N ILE A 173 -5.55 26.51 -16.82
CA ILE A 173 -6.10 27.29 -15.69
C ILE A 173 -5.40 28.65 -15.59
N SER A 174 -4.07 28.69 -15.66
CA SER A 174 -3.32 29.93 -15.58
C SER A 174 -3.62 30.89 -16.74
N LEU A 175 -3.74 30.38 -17.97
CA LEU A 175 -4.18 31.17 -19.14
C LEU A 175 -5.59 31.75 -18.95
N ASN A 176 -6.53 30.95 -18.44
CA ASN A 176 -7.89 31.43 -18.14
C ASN A 176 -7.88 32.53 -17.07
N LEU A 177 -7.02 32.41 -16.05
CA LEU A 177 -6.92 33.38 -14.97
C LEU A 177 -6.36 34.72 -15.47
N VAL A 178 -5.32 34.70 -16.30
CA VAL A 178 -4.77 35.89 -16.97
C VAL A 178 -5.83 36.57 -17.83
N PHE A 179 -6.60 35.79 -18.59
CA PHE A 179 -7.68 36.32 -19.43
C PHE A 179 -8.81 36.95 -18.61
N ALA A 180 -9.21 36.31 -17.50
CA ALA A 180 -10.21 36.83 -16.58
C ALA A 180 -9.77 38.15 -15.94
N VAL A 181 -8.53 38.25 -15.48
CA VAL A 181 -7.95 39.49 -14.93
C VAL A 181 -7.90 40.58 -16.00
N GLY A 182 -7.48 40.26 -17.23
CA GLY A 182 -7.47 41.22 -18.34
C GLY A 182 -8.86 41.79 -18.66
N ILE A 183 -9.90 40.94 -18.65
CA ILE A 183 -11.28 41.38 -18.81
C ILE A 183 -11.72 42.27 -17.64
N LEU A 184 -11.38 41.90 -16.41
CA LEU A 184 -11.72 42.66 -15.20
C LEU A 184 -11.10 44.06 -15.22
N VAL A 185 -9.81 44.17 -15.54
CA VAL A 185 -9.11 45.46 -15.67
C VAL A 185 -9.75 46.32 -16.76
N ARG A 186 -10.07 45.73 -17.91
CA ARG A 186 -10.73 46.45 -19.01
C ARG A 186 -12.14 46.90 -18.64
N TYR A 187 -12.87 46.10 -17.87
CA TYR A 187 -14.19 46.45 -17.35
C TYR A 187 -14.10 47.62 -16.36
N LEU A 188 -13.20 47.54 -15.36
CA LEU A 188 -12.99 48.61 -14.38
C LEU A 188 -12.55 49.92 -15.04
N SER A 189 -11.65 49.87 -16.02
CA SER A 189 -11.21 51.05 -16.77
C SER A 189 -12.35 51.75 -17.54
N ARG A 190 -13.34 50.99 -18.03
CA ARG A 190 -14.52 51.56 -18.70
C ARG A 190 -15.53 52.14 -17.72
N VAL A 191 -15.67 51.54 -16.54
CA VAL A 191 -16.56 52.04 -15.49
C VAL A 191 -16.00 53.32 -14.88
N LEU A 192 -14.69 53.41 -14.65
CA LEU A 192 -14.04 54.62 -14.10
C LEU A 192 -14.04 55.83 -15.06
N LYS A 193 -14.20 55.61 -16.36
CA LYS A 193 -14.24 56.66 -17.39
C LYS A 193 -15.64 57.22 -17.67
N ARG A 194 -16.68 56.67 -17.04
CA ARG A 194 -18.05 57.21 -17.06
C ARG A 194 -18.32 57.96 -15.77
#